data_AF-A0A1I5B2S8-F1
#
_entry.id   AF-A0A1I5B2S8-F1
#
_cell.length_a   1.000
_cell.length_b   1.000
_cell.length_c   1.000
_cell.angle_alpha   90.00
_cell.angle_beta   90.00
_cell.angle_gamma   90.00
#
_symmetry.space_group_name_H-M   'P 1'
#
loop_
_entity.id
_entity.type
_entity.pdbx_description
1 polymer ?
#
loop_
_entity_poly.entity_id
_entity_poly.type
_entity_poly.pdbx_seq_one_letter_code
_entity_poly.pdbx_strand_id
1 'polypeptide(L)'
;MDGQRAEPAGTTGPGALLRAARLDRGWSQSEAARRLAAIASRDGAAGARPGSVKTQLSRWENGHATPAPEHRALLAELYGSTAAELGLEPAPGPPGGGVDGADRLRAALGRSAAVDDAGVALLRDQLRATAALDHRLGTAAAHATLTAQVDQLRELLAHCLDPGITARLAALLAAAALLAGDQERDRDAPDLAWRAYTVAGDAALRAGREDLSQRAGWGRELLRQDLDTPEPRPGGADRSEAPVALWVELGHDGGGEPSARDRTRAALRAAVAAHGAGRAEEAAAAATRARRLALRTGSAHTLARLEPLAHPTGR
;
A
#
# COMPACT_ATOMS: atom_id res chain seq x y z
N MET A 1 -25.60 40.41 32.00
CA MET A 1 -24.36 39.61 32.10
C MET A 1 -24.81 38.17 32.13
N ASP A 2 -25.06 37.60 30.96
CA ASP A 2 -25.38 36.18 30.83
C ASP A 2 -24.20 35.51 30.15
N GLY A 3 -23.56 34.62 30.90
CA GLY A 3 -22.40 33.86 30.48
C GLY A 3 -22.78 32.91 29.36
N GLN A 4 -22.42 33.31 28.14
CA GLN A 4 -22.36 32.42 26.98
C GLN A 4 -21.38 31.28 27.31
N ARG A 5 -21.91 30.12 27.71
CA ARG A 5 -21.14 28.87 27.67
C ARG A 5 -20.87 28.58 26.20
N ALA A 6 -19.60 28.63 25.82
CA ALA A 6 -19.13 28.18 24.52
C ALA A 6 -19.52 26.71 24.33
N GLU A 7 -20.35 26.42 23.33
CA GLU A 7 -20.52 25.06 22.84
C GLU A 7 -19.21 24.59 22.19
N PRO A 8 -18.66 23.43 22.58
CA PRO A 8 -17.53 22.87 21.86
C PRO A 8 -18.03 22.32 20.53
N ALA A 9 -17.85 23.09 19.47
CA ALA A 9 -17.85 22.57 18.10
C ALA A 9 -16.73 21.50 18.01
N GLY A 10 -17.13 20.22 17.98
CA GLY A 10 -16.18 19.12 18.00
C GLY A 10 -16.77 17.78 17.55
N THR A 11 -16.61 17.50 16.25
CA THR A 11 -16.47 16.14 15.69
C THR A 11 -17.65 15.18 15.87
N THR A 12 -18.77 15.44 15.20
CA THR A 12 -19.84 14.45 15.00
C THR A 12 -19.48 13.48 13.87
N GLY A 13 -18.42 12.71 14.06
CA GLY A 13 -18.03 11.62 13.16
C GLY A 13 -18.47 10.27 13.76
N PRO A 14 -18.84 9.26 12.95
CA PRO A 14 -19.21 7.92 13.43
C PRO A 14 -18.19 7.30 14.40
N GLY A 15 -16.89 7.52 14.17
CA GLY A 15 -15.81 7.05 15.05
C GLY A 15 -15.65 7.81 16.38
N ALA A 16 -16.21 9.02 16.50
CA ALA A 16 -16.04 9.86 17.68
C ALA A 16 -16.83 9.35 18.90
N LEU A 17 -18.01 8.77 18.68
CA LEU A 17 -18.83 8.18 19.75
C LEU A 17 -18.20 6.90 20.31
N LEU A 18 -17.66 6.04 19.45
CA LEU A 18 -16.88 4.89 19.88
C LEU A 18 -15.65 5.29 20.72
N ARG A 19 -14.93 6.33 20.28
CA ARG A 19 -13.79 6.88 21.04
C ARG A 19 -14.22 7.44 22.39
N ALA A 20 -15.37 8.13 22.45
CA ALA A 20 -15.93 8.64 23.69
C ALA A 20 -16.30 7.52 24.67
N ALA A 21 -16.97 6.46 24.21
CA ALA A 21 -17.33 5.30 25.03
C ALA A 21 -16.09 4.59 25.63
N ARG A 22 -14.98 4.55 24.89
CA ARG A 22 -13.70 4.04 25.41
C ARG A 22 -13.12 4.96 26.50
N LEU A 23 -13.13 6.26 26.27
CA LEU A 23 -12.56 7.25 27.20
C LEU A 23 -13.38 7.37 28.48
N ASP A 24 -14.71 7.25 28.41
CA ASP A 24 -15.61 7.25 29.58
C ASP A 24 -15.28 6.10 30.55
N ARG A 25 -14.85 4.97 30.02
CA ARG A 25 -14.37 3.82 30.81
C ARG A 25 -12.91 3.94 31.28
N GLY A 26 -12.21 5.03 30.94
CA GLY A 26 -10.80 5.24 31.27
C GLY A 26 -9.85 4.28 30.56
N TRP A 27 -10.24 3.70 29.43
CA TRP A 27 -9.45 2.66 28.75
C TRP A 27 -8.51 3.24 27.69
N SER A 28 -7.29 2.71 27.64
CA SER A 28 -6.43 2.88 26.46
C SER A 28 -6.92 2.03 25.29
N GLN A 29 -6.55 2.36 24.05
CA GLN A 29 -6.87 1.53 22.88
C GLN A 29 -6.32 0.11 22.99
N SER A 30 -5.11 -0.05 23.54
CA SER A 30 -4.52 -1.37 23.80
C SER A 30 -5.37 -2.19 24.77
N GLU A 31 -5.91 -1.51 25.78
CA GLU A 31 -6.70 -2.14 26.83
C GLU A 31 -8.10 -2.54 26.32
N ALA A 32 -8.75 -1.66 25.56
CA ALA A 32 -10.01 -1.97 24.88
C ALA A 32 -9.84 -3.12 23.87
N ALA A 33 -8.75 -3.14 23.10
CA ALA A 33 -8.45 -4.23 22.15
C ALA A 33 -8.23 -5.58 22.85
N ARG A 34 -7.57 -5.60 24.02
CA ARG A 34 -7.42 -6.82 24.83
C ARG A 34 -8.77 -7.37 25.29
N ARG A 35 -9.66 -6.49 25.79
CA ARG A 35 -11.00 -6.91 26.25
C ARG A 35 -11.88 -7.38 25.09
N LEU A 36 -11.83 -6.69 23.95
CA LEU A 36 -12.55 -7.10 22.75
C LEU A 36 -12.10 -8.48 22.23
N ALA A 37 -10.79 -8.73 22.25
CA ALA A 37 -10.25 -10.05 21.90
C ALA A 37 -10.68 -11.15 22.89
N ALA A 38 -10.83 -10.82 24.17
CA ALA A 38 -11.29 -11.76 25.19
C ALA A 38 -12.78 -12.13 25.02
N ILE A 39 -13.63 -11.18 24.59
CA ILE A 39 -15.04 -11.45 24.24
C ILE A 39 -15.12 -12.33 23.00
N ALA A 40 -14.40 -11.96 21.92
CA ALA A 40 -14.37 -12.75 20.68
C ALA A 40 -13.93 -14.22 20.90
N SER A 41 -13.02 -14.43 21.86
CA SER A 41 -12.53 -15.77 22.22
C SER A 41 -13.56 -16.61 22.98
N ARG A 42 -14.52 -15.99 23.68
CA ARG A 42 -15.60 -16.68 24.41
C ARG A 42 -16.71 -17.15 23.47
N ASP A 43 -16.97 -16.39 22.40
CA ASP A 43 -18.03 -16.69 21.43
C ASP A 43 -17.63 -17.69 20.33
N GLY A 44 -16.46 -18.33 20.46
CA GLY A 44 -15.98 -19.30 19.47
C GLY A 44 -15.54 -18.66 18.14
N ALA A 45 -15.42 -17.34 18.06
CA ALA A 45 -14.87 -16.64 16.91
C ALA A 45 -13.35 -16.83 16.88
N ALA A 46 -12.88 -17.83 16.14
CA ALA A 46 -11.47 -18.13 15.98
C ALA A 46 -10.71 -16.94 15.35
N GLY A 47 -9.72 -16.40 16.08
CA GLY A 47 -8.47 -15.96 15.44
C GLY A 47 -8.20 -14.46 15.24
N ALA A 48 -8.72 -13.55 16.06
CA ALA A 48 -8.24 -12.17 16.05
C ALA A 48 -7.02 -11.98 16.98
N ARG A 49 -5.79 -11.88 16.42
CA ARG A 49 -4.60 -11.54 17.22
C ARG A 49 -4.77 -10.14 17.85
N PRO A 50 -4.43 -9.92 19.13
CA PRO A 50 -4.63 -8.63 19.82
C PRO A 50 -4.06 -7.41 19.09
N GLY A 51 -2.92 -7.57 18.39
CA GLY A 51 -2.33 -6.51 17.57
C GLY A 51 -3.19 -6.08 16.38
N SER A 52 -3.93 -7.02 15.75
CA SER A 52 -4.86 -6.73 14.67
C SER A 52 -6.09 -5.97 15.18
N VAL A 53 -6.60 -6.36 16.35
CA VAL A 53 -7.77 -5.73 16.98
C VAL A 53 -7.49 -4.27 17.35
N LYS A 54 -6.30 -3.97 17.87
CA LYS A 54 -5.90 -2.59 18.18
C LYS A 54 -5.85 -1.70 16.94
N THR A 55 -5.28 -2.20 15.84
CA THR A 55 -5.22 -1.46 14.57
C THR A 55 -6.62 -1.21 14.01
N GLN A 56 -7.49 -2.22 14.04
CA GLN A 56 -8.89 -2.07 13.62
C GLN A 56 -9.63 -1.05 14.48
N LEU A 57 -9.49 -1.12 15.81
CA LEU A 57 -10.08 -0.17 16.75
C LEU A 57 -9.64 1.27 16.47
N SER A 58 -8.35 1.48 16.20
CA SER A 58 -7.83 2.81 15.82
C SER A 58 -8.45 3.32 14.52
N ARG A 59 -8.62 2.46 13.51
CA ARG A 59 -9.24 2.84 12.23
C ARG A 59 -10.72 3.18 12.40
N TRP A 60 -11.45 2.46 13.26
CA TRP A 60 -12.86 2.73 13.55
C TRP A 60 -13.02 4.03 14.33
N GLU A 61 -12.25 4.25 15.39
CA GLU A 61 -12.31 5.48 16.21
C GLU A 61 -11.95 6.75 15.41
N ASN A 62 -11.10 6.62 14.40
CA ASN A 62 -10.71 7.72 13.52
C ASN A 62 -11.57 7.83 12.25
N GLY A 63 -12.60 6.98 12.09
CA GLY A 63 -13.50 7.01 10.92
C GLY A 63 -12.87 6.54 9.61
N HIS A 64 -11.70 5.90 9.64
CA HIS A 64 -11.01 5.36 8.46
C HIS A 64 -11.55 3.99 8.02
N ALA A 65 -12.43 3.38 8.80
CA ALA A 65 -13.14 2.15 8.46
C ALA A 65 -14.43 2.07 9.27
N THR A 66 -15.42 1.33 8.78
CA THR A 66 -16.62 0.96 9.55
C THR A 66 -16.49 -0.50 9.98
N PRO A 67 -16.73 -0.86 11.26
CA PRO A 67 -16.68 -2.25 11.68
C PRO A 67 -17.71 -3.10 10.93
N ALA A 68 -17.33 -4.34 10.59
CA ALA A 68 -18.26 -5.33 10.06
C ALA A 68 -19.29 -5.76 11.14
N PRO A 69 -20.46 -6.31 10.76
CA PRO A 69 -21.56 -6.60 11.69
C PRO A 69 -21.13 -7.42 12.92
N GLU A 70 -20.29 -8.43 12.74
CA GLU A 70 -19.75 -9.27 13.82
C GLU A 70 -18.90 -8.45 14.81
N HIS A 71 -18.14 -7.48 14.34
CA HIS A 71 -17.35 -6.60 15.20
C HIS A 71 -18.21 -5.56 15.91
N ARG A 72 -19.33 -5.13 15.32
CA ARG A 72 -20.30 -4.23 15.97
C ARG A 72 -20.99 -4.90 17.14
N ALA A 73 -21.37 -6.17 16.99
CA ALA A 73 -21.96 -6.95 18.08
C ALA A 73 -20.99 -7.07 19.26
N LEU A 74 -19.72 -7.40 19.00
CA LEU A 74 -18.68 -7.48 20.04
C LEU A 74 -18.41 -6.13 20.71
N LEU A 75 -18.44 -5.03 19.96
CA LEU A 75 -18.27 -3.67 20.51
C LEU A 75 -19.49 -3.25 21.34
N ALA A 76 -20.70 -3.60 20.91
CA ALA A 76 -21.93 -3.35 21.64
C ALA A 76 -21.93 -4.08 22.99
N GLU A 77 -21.50 -5.34 23.00
CA GLU A 77 -21.30 -6.11 24.23
C GLU A 77 -20.21 -5.50 25.11
N LEU A 78 -19.04 -5.17 24.54
CA LEU A 78 -17.91 -4.60 25.28
C LEU A 78 -18.29 -3.32 26.04
N TYR A 79 -19.10 -2.46 25.40
CA TYR A 79 -19.49 -1.16 25.95
C TYR A 79 -20.87 -1.16 26.60
N GLY A 80 -21.60 -2.29 26.59
CA GLY A 80 -22.98 -2.35 27.10
C GLY A 80 -23.88 -1.28 26.47
N SER A 81 -23.65 -0.97 25.19
CA SER A 81 -24.33 0.07 24.43
C SER A 81 -24.71 -0.47 23.07
N THR A 82 -25.78 0.04 22.47
CA THR A 82 -26.16 -0.34 21.12
C THR A 82 -25.13 0.17 20.09
N ALA A 83 -25.05 -0.48 18.93
CA ALA A 83 -24.22 0.02 17.84
C ALA A 83 -24.60 1.47 17.44
N ALA A 84 -25.88 1.85 17.58
CA ALA A 84 -26.36 3.20 17.31
C ALA A 84 -25.76 4.22 18.29
N GLU A 85 -25.79 3.93 19.59
CA GLU A 85 -25.23 4.79 20.64
C GLU A 85 -23.71 4.93 20.52
N LEU A 86 -23.02 3.92 19.97
CA LEU A 86 -21.59 3.96 19.69
C LEU A 86 -21.24 4.67 18.36
N GLY A 87 -22.23 5.18 17.62
CA GLY A 87 -22.03 5.78 16.29
C GLY A 87 -21.60 4.78 15.21
N LEU A 88 -21.87 3.48 15.44
CA LEU A 88 -21.49 2.37 14.57
C LEU A 88 -22.65 1.90 13.68
N GLU A 89 -23.85 2.44 13.87
CA GLU A 89 -24.89 2.32 12.85
C GLU A 89 -24.47 3.12 11.61
N PRO A 90 -24.67 2.57 10.40
CA PRO A 90 -24.55 3.39 9.22
C PRO A 90 -25.55 4.55 9.38
N ALA A 91 -25.11 5.78 9.12
CA ALA A 91 -26.02 6.92 9.08
C ALA A 91 -27.26 6.49 8.27
N PRO A 92 -28.49 6.72 8.77
CA PRO A 92 -29.67 6.42 7.99
C PRO A 92 -29.52 7.17 6.67
N GLY A 93 -29.32 6.39 5.60
CA GLY A 93 -29.29 6.97 4.26
C GLY A 93 -30.58 7.77 4.07
N PRO A 94 -30.52 8.86 3.28
CA PRO A 94 -31.71 9.65 2.99
C PRO A 94 -32.90 8.73 2.63
N PRO A 95 -34.11 9.00 3.15
CA PRO A 95 -35.25 8.12 2.95
C PRO A 95 -35.59 8.09 1.45
N GLY A 96 -35.30 6.95 0.81
CA GLY A 96 -35.57 6.67 -0.60
C GLY A 96 -34.43 7.07 -1.55
N GLY A 97 -33.57 6.10 -1.89
CA GLY A 97 -32.58 6.24 -2.97
C GLY A 97 -31.15 5.93 -2.56
N GLY A 98 -30.91 4.84 -1.82
CA GLY A 98 -29.61 4.18 -1.96
C GLY A 98 -29.47 3.85 -3.43
N VAL A 99 -28.44 4.39 -4.12
CA VAL A 99 -28.13 4.04 -5.52
C VAL A 99 -28.24 2.52 -5.60
N ASP A 100 -29.27 2.03 -6.29
CA ASP A 100 -29.60 0.62 -6.37
C ASP A 100 -28.31 -0.15 -6.71
N GLY A 101 -28.12 -1.37 -6.18
CA GLY A 101 -26.99 -2.19 -6.60
C GLY A 101 -26.92 -2.28 -8.13
N ALA A 102 -28.08 -2.30 -8.79
CA ALA A 102 -28.18 -2.21 -10.23
C ALA A 102 -27.80 -0.82 -10.79
N ASP A 103 -28.14 0.30 -10.13
CA ASP A 103 -27.69 1.64 -10.56
C ASP A 103 -26.17 1.77 -10.45
N ARG A 104 -25.54 1.27 -9.37
CA ARG A 104 -24.07 1.28 -9.22
C ARG A 104 -23.39 0.45 -10.30
N LEU A 105 -23.92 -0.74 -10.57
CA LEU A 105 -23.41 -1.60 -11.64
C LEU A 105 -23.61 -0.95 -13.01
N ARG A 106 -24.78 -0.38 -13.30
CA ARG A 106 -25.05 0.36 -14.55
C ARG A 106 -24.09 1.53 -14.72
N ALA A 107 -23.81 2.27 -13.66
CA ALA A 107 -22.81 3.34 -13.68
C ALA A 107 -21.38 2.82 -13.93
N ALA A 108 -21.00 1.69 -13.33
CA ALA A 108 -19.68 1.08 -13.53
C ALA A 108 -19.49 0.54 -14.96
N LEU A 109 -20.51 -0.15 -15.48
CA LEU A 109 -20.55 -0.58 -16.88
C LEU A 109 -20.50 0.62 -17.83
N GLY A 110 -21.25 1.68 -17.56
CA GLY A 110 -21.23 2.92 -18.36
C GLY A 110 -19.86 3.60 -18.37
N ARG A 111 -19.17 3.68 -17.22
CA ARG A 111 -17.80 4.22 -17.14
C ARG A 111 -16.81 3.38 -17.93
N SER A 112 -16.88 2.06 -17.84
CA SER A 112 -15.97 1.17 -18.55
C SER A 112 -16.24 1.18 -20.07
N ALA A 113 -17.52 1.20 -20.48
CA ALA A 113 -17.92 1.30 -21.88
C ALA A 113 -17.53 2.64 -22.53
N ALA A 114 -17.38 3.70 -21.74
CA ALA A 114 -16.88 4.99 -22.23
C ALA A 114 -15.37 5.02 -22.47
N VAL A 115 -14.62 3.99 -22.05
CA VAL A 115 -13.18 3.89 -22.32
C VAL A 115 -12.96 3.39 -23.73
N ASP A 116 -12.68 4.32 -24.63
CA ASP A 116 -12.27 4.05 -26.00
C ASP A 116 -10.73 4.05 -26.15
N ASP A 117 -10.25 3.99 -27.39
CA ASP A 117 -8.82 4.01 -27.70
C ASP A 117 -8.11 5.26 -27.16
N ALA A 118 -8.77 6.43 -27.21
CA ALA A 118 -8.23 7.68 -26.70
C ALA A 118 -8.19 7.68 -25.16
N GLY A 119 -9.21 7.12 -24.51
CA GLY A 119 -9.23 6.91 -23.06
C GLY A 119 -8.09 5.99 -22.60
N VAL A 120 -7.85 4.88 -23.30
CA VAL A 120 -6.71 3.99 -23.02
C VAL A 120 -5.37 4.71 -23.20
N ALA A 121 -5.24 5.55 -24.24
CA ALA A 121 -4.02 6.34 -24.47
C ALA A 121 -3.78 7.35 -23.33
N LEU A 122 -4.83 8.04 -22.87
CA LEU A 122 -4.72 8.98 -21.76
C LEU A 122 -4.31 8.28 -20.45
N LEU A 123 -4.89 7.12 -20.14
CA LEU A 123 -4.51 6.31 -18.97
C LEU A 123 -3.04 5.88 -19.04
N ARG A 124 -2.57 5.52 -20.25
CA ARG A 124 -1.15 5.19 -20.47
C ARG A 124 -0.26 6.40 -20.19
N ASP A 125 -0.61 7.58 -20.69
CA ASP A 125 0.19 8.79 -20.49
C ASP A 125 0.19 9.25 -19.03
N GLN A 126 -0.91 9.08 -18.31
CA GLN A 126 -0.97 9.29 -16.87
C GLN A 126 -0.04 8.32 -16.11
N LEU A 127 -0.02 7.04 -16.48
CA LEU A 127 0.90 6.07 -15.86
C LEU A 127 2.36 6.41 -16.18
N ARG A 128 2.66 6.86 -17.40
CA ARG A 128 4.00 7.34 -17.80
C ARG A 128 4.46 8.50 -16.94
N ALA A 129 3.61 9.49 -16.73
CA ALA A 129 3.93 10.63 -15.88
C ALA A 129 4.16 10.23 -14.41
N THR A 130 3.39 9.28 -13.88
CA THR A 130 3.62 8.74 -12.52
C THR A 130 4.95 7.98 -12.45
N ALA A 131 5.28 7.17 -13.45
CA ALA A 131 6.57 6.48 -13.53
C ALA A 131 7.74 7.46 -13.64
N ALA A 132 7.60 8.54 -14.43
CA ALA A 132 8.56 9.65 -14.49
C ALA A 132 8.89 10.22 -13.10
N LEU A 133 7.84 10.43 -12.31
CA LEU A 133 7.91 11.01 -10.99
C LEU A 133 8.63 10.04 -10.03
N ASP A 134 8.28 8.76 -10.06
CA ASP A 134 8.98 7.71 -9.29
C ASP A 134 10.46 7.61 -9.70
N HIS A 135 10.76 7.66 -11.00
CA HIS A 135 12.13 7.62 -11.50
C HIS A 135 12.98 8.77 -10.96
N ARG A 136 12.43 9.99 -10.97
CA ARG A 136 13.17 11.21 -10.59
C ARG A 136 13.24 11.41 -9.09
N LEU A 137 12.12 11.23 -8.39
CA LEU A 137 11.94 11.61 -6.99
C LEU A 137 11.79 10.42 -6.04
N GLY A 138 11.56 9.23 -6.57
CA GLY A 138 11.36 8.01 -5.78
C GLY A 138 9.92 7.81 -5.31
N THR A 139 9.74 6.74 -4.54
CA THR A 139 8.46 6.23 -4.08
C THR A 139 7.66 7.23 -3.26
N ALA A 140 8.31 8.03 -2.42
CA ALA A 140 7.65 9.05 -1.62
C ALA A 140 6.78 10.03 -2.45
N ALA A 141 7.20 10.33 -3.68
CA ALA A 141 6.52 11.29 -4.54
C ALA A 141 5.39 10.67 -5.39
N ALA A 142 5.51 9.40 -5.77
CA ALA A 142 4.62 8.79 -6.76
C ALA A 142 3.63 7.76 -6.18
N HIS A 143 3.84 7.31 -4.94
CA HIS A 143 3.11 6.16 -4.39
C HIS A 143 1.60 6.36 -4.32
N ALA A 144 1.11 7.44 -3.72
CA ALA A 144 -0.33 7.67 -3.57
C ALA A 144 -1.06 7.74 -4.93
N THR A 145 -0.44 8.42 -5.90
CA THR A 145 -0.96 8.51 -7.27
C THR A 145 -1.00 7.13 -7.95
N LEU A 146 0.07 6.35 -7.82
CA LEU A 146 0.14 5.02 -8.43
C LEU A 146 -0.91 4.07 -7.82
N THR A 147 -1.08 4.08 -6.50
CA THR A 147 -2.10 3.27 -5.82
C THR A 147 -3.50 3.59 -6.36
N ALA A 148 -3.84 4.87 -6.47
CA ALA A 148 -5.13 5.29 -7.03
C ALA A 148 -5.30 4.86 -8.50
N GLN A 149 -4.23 4.94 -9.31
CA GLN A 149 -4.24 4.47 -10.70
C GLN A 149 -4.45 2.95 -10.80
N VAL A 150 -3.82 2.16 -9.93
CA VAL A 150 -4.02 0.70 -9.86
C VAL A 150 -5.49 0.40 -9.54
N ASP A 151 -6.06 1.05 -8.53
CA ASP A 151 -7.47 0.84 -8.14
C ASP A 151 -8.43 1.23 -9.27
N GLN A 152 -8.19 2.36 -9.94
CA GLN A 152 -8.97 2.80 -11.09
C GLN A 152 -8.90 1.79 -12.24
N LEU A 153 -7.71 1.29 -12.59
CA LEU A 153 -7.54 0.31 -13.67
C LEU A 153 -8.21 -1.02 -13.34
N ARG A 154 -8.16 -1.46 -12.08
CA ARG A 154 -8.86 -2.67 -11.61
C ARG A 154 -10.37 -2.53 -11.77
N GLU A 155 -10.92 -1.40 -11.34
CA GLU A 155 -12.36 -1.12 -11.45
C GLU A 155 -12.82 -1.07 -12.91
N LEU A 156 -12.08 -0.39 -13.78
CA LEU A 156 -12.40 -0.33 -15.21
C LEU A 156 -12.35 -1.71 -15.85
N LEU A 157 -11.30 -2.50 -15.57
CA LEU A 157 -11.12 -3.84 -16.12
C LEU A 157 -12.17 -4.84 -15.64
N ALA A 158 -12.67 -4.68 -14.40
CA ALA A 158 -13.72 -5.54 -13.85
C ALA A 158 -15.05 -5.42 -14.60
N HIS A 159 -15.31 -4.28 -15.23
CA HIS A 159 -16.56 -3.97 -15.93
C HIS A 159 -16.41 -3.82 -17.45
N CYS A 160 -15.21 -4.05 -17.99
CA CYS A 160 -14.93 -3.94 -19.43
C CYS A 160 -15.40 -5.19 -20.17
N LEU A 161 -16.17 -5.00 -21.23
CA LEU A 161 -16.73 -6.08 -22.07
C LEU A 161 -16.07 -6.18 -23.45
N ASP A 162 -15.44 -5.11 -23.94
CA ASP A 162 -14.73 -5.12 -25.23
C ASP A 162 -13.41 -5.91 -25.08
N PRO A 163 -13.17 -6.99 -25.84
CA PRO A 163 -11.96 -7.80 -25.69
C PRO A 163 -10.66 -7.06 -26.00
N GLY A 164 -10.67 -6.15 -26.97
CA GLY A 164 -9.49 -5.39 -27.40
C GLY A 164 -9.10 -4.30 -26.38
N ILE A 165 -10.08 -3.59 -25.82
CA ILE A 165 -9.87 -2.64 -24.71
C ILE A 165 -9.48 -3.41 -23.44
N THR A 166 -10.13 -4.55 -23.16
CA THR A 166 -9.82 -5.41 -22.00
C THR A 166 -8.35 -5.80 -21.97
N ALA A 167 -7.80 -6.30 -23.09
CA ALA A 167 -6.40 -6.71 -23.16
C ALA A 167 -5.45 -5.52 -22.91
N ARG A 168 -5.77 -4.33 -23.43
CA ARG A 168 -4.95 -3.12 -23.25
C ARG A 168 -5.03 -2.56 -21.83
N LEU A 169 -6.22 -2.53 -21.22
CA LEU A 169 -6.39 -2.16 -19.81
C LEU A 169 -5.69 -3.14 -18.88
N ALA A 170 -5.74 -4.45 -19.18
CA ALA A 170 -5.01 -5.46 -18.43
C ALA A 170 -3.48 -5.28 -18.54
N ALA A 171 -2.96 -4.93 -19.71
CA ALA A 171 -1.53 -4.60 -19.87
C ALA A 171 -1.13 -3.36 -19.05
N LEU A 172 -1.96 -2.31 -19.03
CA LEU A 172 -1.73 -1.13 -18.19
C LEU A 172 -1.78 -1.46 -16.69
N LEU A 173 -2.74 -2.27 -16.25
CA LEU A 173 -2.83 -2.73 -14.87
C LEU A 173 -1.60 -3.56 -14.49
N ALA A 174 -1.13 -4.45 -15.37
CA ALA A 174 0.08 -5.23 -15.13
C ALA A 174 1.30 -4.34 -14.92
N ALA A 175 1.51 -3.36 -15.80
CA ALA A 175 2.59 -2.37 -15.69
C ALA A 175 2.51 -1.55 -14.39
N ALA A 176 1.32 -1.02 -14.05
CA ALA A 176 1.11 -0.24 -12.85
C ALA A 176 1.34 -1.07 -11.57
N ALA A 177 0.85 -2.31 -11.55
CA ALA A 177 1.00 -3.21 -10.41
C ALA A 177 2.44 -3.70 -10.22
N LEU A 178 3.23 -3.85 -11.31
CA LEU A 178 4.68 -4.10 -11.20
C LEU A 178 5.38 -2.94 -10.50
N LEU A 179 5.11 -1.70 -10.93
CA LEU A 179 5.69 -0.51 -10.30
C LEU A 179 5.24 -0.38 -8.84
N ALA A 180 3.98 -0.69 -8.54
CA ALA A 180 3.46 -0.69 -7.18
C ALA A 180 4.17 -1.76 -6.32
N GLY A 181 4.42 -2.95 -6.86
CA GLY A 181 5.20 -4.00 -6.17
C GLY A 181 6.61 -3.53 -5.82
N ASP A 182 7.30 -2.87 -6.76
CA ASP A 182 8.62 -2.30 -6.51
C ASP A 182 8.59 -1.19 -5.44
N GLN A 183 7.56 -0.33 -5.45
CA GLN A 183 7.36 0.70 -4.44
C GLN A 183 7.06 0.14 -3.05
N GLU A 184 6.22 -0.89 -2.95
CA GLU A 184 5.90 -1.52 -1.66
C GLU A 184 7.10 -2.28 -1.11
N ARG A 185 7.92 -2.90 -1.98
CA ARG A 185 9.21 -3.45 -1.58
C ARG A 185 10.12 -2.36 -1.04
N ASP A 186 10.22 -1.21 -1.71
CA ASP A 186 11.02 -0.07 -1.22
C ASP A 186 10.51 0.47 0.12
N ARG A 187 9.20 0.42 0.36
CA ARG A 187 8.55 0.81 1.61
C ARG A 187 8.65 -0.24 2.72
N ASP A 188 9.35 -1.34 2.47
CA ASP A 188 9.48 -2.46 3.42
C ASP A 188 8.13 -3.10 3.79
N ALA A 189 7.23 -3.22 2.80
CA ALA A 189 5.90 -3.82 2.93
C ALA A 189 5.80 -5.10 2.08
N PRO A 190 6.43 -6.22 2.50
CA PRO A 190 6.57 -7.43 1.68
C PRO A 190 5.22 -8.07 1.32
N ASP A 191 4.23 -8.04 2.21
CA ASP A 191 2.91 -8.60 1.94
C ASP A 191 2.15 -7.81 0.87
N LEU A 192 2.29 -6.47 0.87
CA LEU A 192 1.72 -5.60 -0.14
C LEU A 192 2.46 -5.74 -1.48
N ALA A 193 3.78 -5.83 -1.45
CA ALA A 193 4.60 -6.08 -2.63
C ALA A 193 4.22 -7.41 -3.31
N TRP A 194 4.07 -8.50 -2.53
CA TRP A 194 3.64 -9.80 -3.04
C TRP A 194 2.26 -9.75 -3.69
N ARG A 195 1.30 -9.06 -3.07
CA ARG A 195 -0.05 -8.86 -3.62
C ARG A 195 0.01 -8.10 -4.94
N ALA A 196 0.78 -7.01 -5.00
CA ALA A 196 0.93 -6.21 -6.20
C ALA A 196 1.55 -7.01 -7.35
N TYR A 197 2.63 -7.78 -7.11
CA TYR A 197 3.19 -8.66 -8.13
C TYR A 197 2.24 -9.78 -8.55
N THR A 198 1.38 -10.27 -7.66
CA THR A 198 0.33 -11.23 -8.04
C THR A 198 -0.70 -10.61 -8.96
N VAL A 199 -1.21 -9.42 -8.63
CA VAL A 199 -2.09 -8.64 -9.52
C VAL A 199 -1.44 -8.39 -10.87
N ALA A 200 -0.15 -8.07 -10.88
CA ALA A 200 0.60 -7.85 -12.11
C ALA A 200 0.65 -9.11 -12.99
N GLY A 201 0.94 -10.27 -12.41
CA GLY A 201 0.97 -11.55 -13.13
C GLY A 201 -0.39 -11.93 -13.71
N ASP A 202 -1.45 -11.81 -12.92
CA ASP A 202 -2.81 -12.14 -13.35
C ASP A 202 -3.28 -11.22 -14.50
N ALA A 203 -3.01 -9.92 -14.38
CA ALA A 203 -3.31 -8.94 -15.41
C ALA A 203 -2.48 -9.17 -16.69
N ALA A 204 -1.20 -9.53 -16.54
CA ALA A 204 -0.32 -9.84 -17.66
C ALA A 204 -0.79 -11.06 -18.45
N LEU A 205 -1.21 -12.12 -17.75
CA LEU A 205 -1.80 -13.31 -18.37
C LEU A 205 -3.08 -12.96 -19.14
N ARG A 206 -3.98 -12.15 -18.53
CA ARG A 206 -5.19 -11.67 -19.19
C ARG A 206 -4.91 -10.80 -20.43
N ALA A 207 -3.78 -10.09 -20.44
CA ALA A 207 -3.34 -9.28 -21.56
C ALA A 207 -2.57 -10.08 -22.64
N GLY A 208 -2.22 -11.34 -22.39
CA GLY A 208 -1.32 -12.11 -23.26
C GLY A 208 0.12 -11.57 -23.28
N ARG A 209 0.56 -10.89 -22.22
CA ARG A 209 1.89 -10.26 -22.10
C ARG A 209 2.82 -11.13 -21.26
N GLU A 210 3.51 -12.07 -21.90
CA GLU A 210 4.41 -13.00 -21.22
C GLU A 210 5.58 -12.28 -20.54
N ASP A 211 6.12 -11.23 -21.15
CA ASP A 211 7.18 -10.38 -20.63
C ASP A 211 6.83 -9.80 -19.25
N LEU A 212 5.59 -9.32 -19.09
CA LEU A 212 5.11 -8.76 -17.82
C LEU A 212 4.86 -9.84 -16.77
N SER A 213 4.38 -11.02 -17.19
CA SER A 213 4.13 -12.16 -16.30
C SER A 213 5.45 -12.71 -15.72
N GLN A 214 6.46 -12.90 -16.56
CA GLN A 214 7.80 -13.30 -16.13
C GLN A 214 8.40 -12.28 -15.15
N ARG A 215 8.21 -10.99 -15.42
CA ARG A 215 8.68 -9.92 -14.52
C ARG A 215 8.00 -9.94 -13.15
N ALA A 216 6.70 -10.19 -13.11
CA ALA A 216 5.96 -10.35 -11.86
C ALA A 216 6.45 -11.56 -11.05
N GLY A 217 6.73 -12.68 -11.74
CA GLY A 217 7.36 -13.86 -11.15
C GLY A 217 8.73 -13.54 -10.54
N TRP A 218 9.58 -12.83 -11.28
CA TRP A 218 10.89 -12.38 -10.80
C TRP A 218 10.80 -11.46 -9.58
N GLY A 219 9.85 -10.51 -9.55
CA GLY A 219 9.64 -9.64 -8.39
C GLY A 219 9.31 -10.41 -7.12
N ARG A 220 8.47 -11.45 -7.22
CA ARG A 220 8.15 -12.34 -6.08
C ARG A 220 9.34 -13.16 -5.62
N GLU A 221 10.16 -13.65 -6.55
CA GLU A 221 11.37 -14.40 -6.22
C GLU A 221 12.41 -13.51 -5.51
N LEU A 222 12.60 -12.27 -5.97
CA LEU A 222 13.45 -11.30 -5.29
C LEU A 222 12.97 -11.02 -3.86
N LEU A 223 11.66 -10.91 -3.67
CA LEU A 223 11.11 -10.69 -2.33
C LEU A 223 11.34 -11.90 -1.42
N ARG A 224 11.19 -13.12 -1.94
CA ARG A 224 11.51 -14.35 -1.18
C ARG A 224 12.97 -14.36 -0.75
N GLN A 225 13.89 -14.03 -1.65
CA GLN A 225 15.32 -13.93 -1.34
C GLN A 225 15.60 -12.86 -0.28
N ASP A 226 14.90 -11.73 -0.34
CA ASP A 226 15.02 -10.66 0.67
C ASP A 226 14.59 -11.12 2.07
N LEU A 227 13.55 -11.94 2.16
CA LEU A 227 13.06 -12.51 3.42
C LEU A 227 13.98 -13.61 3.96
N ASP A 228 14.50 -14.47 3.09
CA ASP A 228 15.41 -15.56 3.47
C ASP A 228 16.78 -15.04 3.91
N THR A 229 17.18 -13.85 3.43
CA THR A 229 18.46 -13.23 3.75
C THR A 229 18.26 -11.76 4.17
N PRO A 230 17.92 -11.52 5.45
CA PRO A 230 17.68 -10.16 5.94
C PRO A 230 18.98 -9.33 5.96
N GLU A 231 20.12 -9.97 6.26
CA GLU A 231 21.42 -9.31 6.23
C GLU A 231 21.90 -9.05 4.79
N PRO A 232 22.42 -7.85 4.50
CA PRO A 232 22.91 -7.56 3.17
C PRO A 232 24.22 -8.33 2.88
N ARG A 233 24.24 -9.15 1.82
CA ARG A 233 25.43 -9.94 1.43
C ARG A 233 26.38 -9.17 0.51
N PRO A 234 27.71 -9.22 0.74
CA PRO A 234 28.69 -8.72 -0.23
C PRO A 234 28.64 -9.60 -1.49
N GLY A 235 28.57 -8.99 -2.67
CA GLY A 235 28.55 -9.72 -3.93
C GLY A 235 27.24 -10.45 -4.25
N GLY A 236 26.17 -10.19 -3.50
CA GLY A 236 24.81 -10.55 -3.92
C GLY A 236 24.50 -9.82 -5.21
N ALA A 237 24.79 -10.47 -6.33
CA ALA A 237 24.46 -10.01 -7.66
C ALA A 237 22.95 -10.11 -7.81
N ASP A 238 22.25 -9.16 -7.21
CA ASP A 238 21.01 -8.68 -7.77
C ASP A 238 21.44 -8.04 -9.10
N ARG A 239 21.62 -8.89 -10.13
CA ARG A 239 21.72 -8.49 -11.54
C ARG A 239 20.34 -7.98 -11.92
N SER A 240 19.93 -6.93 -11.23
CA SER A 240 18.82 -6.07 -11.53
C SER A 240 19.31 -5.18 -12.67
N GLU A 241 19.49 -5.77 -13.84
CA GLU A 241 18.99 -5.08 -15.00
C GLU A 241 17.48 -4.99 -14.76
N ALA A 242 17.06 -3.83 -14.23
CA ALA A 242 15.68 -3.41 -14.39
C ALA A 242 15.40 -3.54 -15.89
N PRO A 243 14.31 -4.17 -16.34
CA PRO A 243 14.01 -4.22 -17.74
C PRO A 243 13.77 -2.78 -18.17
N VAL A 244 14.78 -2.29 -18.87
CA VAL A 244 14.76 -1.26 -19.90
C VAL A 244 13.49 -1.42 -20.77
N ALA A 245 12.95 -2.63 -20.92
CA ALA A 245 11.78 -2.93 -21.76
C ALA A 245 10.48 -2.20 -21.41
N LEU A 246 10.13 -1.97 -20.13
CA LEU A 246 8.90 -1.22 -19.81
C LEU A 246 9.09 0.29 -19.99
N TRP A 247 10.31 0.80 -19.85
CA TRP A 247 10.66 2.21 -20.08
C TRP A 247 10.81 2.54 -21.58
N VAL A 248 11.18 1.54 -22.40
CA VAL A 248 11.28 1.64 -23.87
C VAL A 248 9.91 1.69 -24.55
N GLU A 249 8.88 0.95 -24.09
CA GLU A 249 7.51 1.07 -24.65
C GLU A 249 6.71 2.23 -24.03
N LEU A 250 7.11 2.72 -22.84
CA LEU A 250 6.45 3.83 -22.14
C LEU A 250 7.12 5.21 -22.37
N GLY A 251 8.02 5.33 -23.35
CA GLY A 251 8.45 6.62 -23.89
C GLY A 251 9.21 7.51 -22.90
N HIS A 252 10.05 6.90 -22.05
CA HIS A 252 11.02 7.68 -21.29
C HIS A 252 12.43 7.50 -21.84
N ASP A 253 12.78 8.40 -22.76
CA ASP A 253 14.15 8.75 -23.14
C ASP A 253 14.86 9.44 -21.96
N GLY A 254 14.95 8.75 -20.83
CA GLY A 254 15.66 9.21 -19.64
C GLY A 254 17.17 9.09 -19.80
N GLY A 255 17.76 9.58 -20.90
CA GLY A 255 19.18 9.93 -21.06
C GLY A 255 20.24 8.94 -20.52
N GLY A 256 19.94 7.65 -20.33
CA GLY A 256 20.82 6.71 -19.65
C GLY A 256 21.07 7.00 -18.15
N GLU A 257 20.36 7.95 -17.54
CA GLU A 257 20.58 8.30 -16.13
C GLU A 257 19.90 7.29 -15.19
N PRO A 258 20.60 6.76 -14.17
CA PRO A 258 20.02 5.82 -13.21
C PRO A 258 18.87 6.45 -12.41
N SER A 259 17.81 5.70 -12.14
CA SER A 259 16.68 6.18 -11.34
C SER A 259 17.06 6.54 -9.90
N ALA A 260 16.20 7.28 -9.20
CA ALA A 260 16.37 7.57 -7.78
C ALA A 260 16.47 6.29 -6.93
N ARG A 261 15.70 5.25 -7.29
CA ARG A 261 15.78 3.91 -6.70
C ARG A 261 17.12 3.24 -7.00
N ASP A 262 17.59 3.28 -8.24
CA ASP A 262 18.87 2.66 -8.64
C ASP A 262 20.06 3.31 -7.92
N ARG A 263 20.07 4.64 -7.82
CA ARG A 263 21.09 5.38 -7.06
C ARG A 263 21.07 4.99 -5.58
N THR A 264 19.88 4.84 -4.99
CA THR A 264 19.70 4.42 -3.59
C THR A 264 20.24 3.00 -3.37
N ARG A 265 19.85 2.04 -4.23
CA ARG A 265 20.31 0.65 -4.18
C ARG A 265 21.81 0.52 -4.45
N ALA A 266 22.35 1.30 -5.38
CA ALA A 266 23.80 1.32 -5.67
C ALA A 266 24.60 1.82 -4.45
N ALA A 267 24.14 2.86 -3.77
CA ALA A 267 24.78 3.34 -2.55
C ALA A 267 24.73 2.31 -1.42
N LEU A 268 23.60 1.59 -1.26
CA LEU A 268 23.50 0.48 -0.31
C LEU A 268 24.50 -0.63 -0.65
N ARG A 269 24.55 -1.08 -1.91
CA ARG A 269 25.51 -2.11 -2.35
C ARG A 269 26.95 -1.71 -2.07
N ALA A 270 27.32 -0.45 -2.33
CA ALA A 270 28.65 0.06 -2.02
C ALA A 270 28.97 -0.02 -0.53
N ALA A 271 28.02 0.33 0.34
CA ALA A 271 28.19 0.22 1.80
C ALA A 271 28.42 -1.22 2.26
N VAL A 272 27.61 -2.14 1.73
CA VAL A 272 27.68 -3.57 2.05
C VAL A 272 28.99 -4.19 1.57
N ALA A 273 29.42 -3.86 0.35
CA ALA A 273 30.67 -4.35 -0.21
C ALA A 273 31.89 -3.81 0.55
N ALA A 274 31.89 -2.54 0.95
CA ALA A 274 32.95 -1.96 1.75
C ALA A 274 33.00 -2.57 3.17
N HIS A 275 31.83 -2.80 3.78
CA HIS A 275 31.74 -3.46 5.08
C HIS A 275 32.27 -4.90 5.04
N GLY A 276 31.83 -5.70 4.05
CA GLY A 276 32.34 -7.06 3.86
C GLY A 276 33.84 -7.15 3.54
N ALA A 277 34.42 -6.07 3.01
CA ALA A 277 35.86 -5.96 2.75
C ALA A 277 36.66 -5.38 3.95
N GLY A 278 36.02 -5.11 5.10
CA GLY A 278 36.68 -4.53 6.27
C GLY A 278 37.10 -3.05 6.12
N ARG A 279 36.61 -2.35 5.09
CA ARG A 279 36.97 -0.94 4.81
C ARG A 279 36.00 0.00 5.53
N ALA A 280 36.22 0.16 6.84
CA ALA A 280 35.28 0.82 7.75
C ALA A 280 34.89 2.25 7.34
N GLU A 281 35.86 3.10 6.97
CA GLU A 281 35.58 4.49 6.57
C GLU A 281 34.76 4.57 5.27
N GLU A 282 35.11 3.75 4.28
CA GLU A 282 34.36 3.67 3.02
C GLU A 282 32.94 3.14 3.23
N ALA A 283 32.78 2.14 4.10
CA ALA A 283 31.48 1.60 4.47
C ALA A 283 30.61 2.67 5.15
N ALA A 284 31.17 3.44 6.09
CA ALA A 284 30.46 4.53 6.77
C ALA A 284 30.06 5.66 5.81
N ALA A 285 30.96 6.06 4.90
CA ALA A 285 30.69 7.08 3.90
C ALA A 285 29.57 6.65 2.93
N ALA A 286 29.63 5.41 2.43
CA ALA A 286 28.63 4.84 1.54
C ALA A 286 27.27 4.65 2.26
N ALA A 287 27.27 4.18 3.51
CA ALA A 287 26.06 4.05 4.32
C ALA A 287 25.39 5.41 4.57
N THR A 288 26.17 6.45 4.86
CA THR A 288 25.66 7.83 5.02
C THR A 288 25.05 8.36 3.72
N ARG A 289 25.65 8.05 2.57
CA ARG A 289 25.09 8.39 1.25
C ARG A 289 23.78 7.64 1.00
N ALA A 290 23.76 6.33 1.25
CA ALA A 290 22.58 5.48 1.08
C ALA A 290 21.42 5.96 1.96
N ARG A 291 21.67 6.26 3.24
CA ARG A 291 20.68 6.80 4.18
C ARG A 291 20.09 8.12 3.70
N ARG A 292 20.92 9.07 3.25
CA ARG A 292 20.45 10.36 2.71
C ARG A 292 19.62 10.21 1.44
N LEU A 293 19.97 9.25 0.57
CA LEU A 293 19.17 8.94 -0.60
C LEU A 293 17.84 8.31 -0.22
N ALA A 294 17.86 7.29 0.64
CA ALA A 294 16.69 6.57 1.10
C ALA A 294 15.66 7.48 1.80
N LEU A 295 16.11 8.41 2.64
CA LEU A 295 15.22 9.41 3.27
C LEU A 295 14.54 10.33 2.25
N ARG A 296 15.25 10.72 1.18
CA ARG A 296 14.68 11.56 0.12
C ARG A 296 13.71 10.80 -0.78
N THR A 297 14.00 9.54 -1.07
CA THR A 297 13.21 8.71 -1.98
C THR A 297 12.08 7.95 -1.28
N GLY A 298 12.10 7.87 0.05
CA GLY A 298 11.14 7.12 0.85
C GLY A 298 11.41 5.62 0.91
N SER A 299 12.67 5.18 0.72
CA SER A 299 13.03 3.75 0.76
C SER A 299 13.28 3.28 2.19
N ALA A 300 12.22 2.84 2.88
CA ALA A 300 12.32 2.21 4.21
C ALA A 300 13.15 0.92 4.17
N HIS A 301 13.05 0.14 3.09
CA HIS A 301 13.83 -1.09 2.88
C HIS A 301 15.33 -0.84 2.93
N THR A 302 15.79 0.22 2.27
CA THR A 302 17.21 0.60 2.33
C THR A 302 17.61 1.00 3.75
N LEU A 303 16.75 1.70 4.49
CA LEU A 303 17.04 2.09 5.87
C LEU A 303 17.15 0.88 6.80
N ALA A 304 16.24 -0.08 6.69
CA ALA A 304 16.28 -1.33 7.43
C ALA A 304 17.58 -2.10 7.17
N ARG A 305 18.01 -2.17 5.91
CA ARG A 305 19.26 -2.88 5.54
C ARG A 305 20.55 -2.17 5.93
N LEU A 306 20.51 -0.88 6.25
CA LEU A 306 21.67 -0.16 6.78
C LEU A 306 21.83 -0.34 8.29
N GLU A 307 20.78 -0.76 9.02
CA GLU A 307 20.79 -0.87 10.47
C GLU A 307 21.87 -1.84 11.01
N PRO A 308 22.04 -3.06 10.45
CA PRO A 308 23.08 -3.99 10.90
C PRO A 308 24.50 -3.49 10.64
N LEU A 309 24.69 -2.63 9.63
CA LEU A 309 26.01 -2.07 9.29
C LEU A 309 26.45 -0.98 10.29
N ALA A 310 25.52 -0.33 10.98
CA ALA A 310 25.80 0.71 11.96
C ALA A 310 26.11 0.15 13.35
N HIS A 311 25.57 -1.02 13.67
CA HIS A 311 25.79 -1.72 14.93
C HIS A 311 26.19 -3.16 14.63
N PRO A 312 27.47 -3.44 14.35
CA PRO A 312 27.91 -4.82 14.16
C PRO A 312 27.61 -5.57 15.44
N THR A 313 26.60 -6.43 15.41
CA THR A 313 26.32 -7.35 16.52
C THR A 313 27.61 -8.11 16.77
N GLY A 314 28.22 -7.88 17.94
CA GLY A 314 29.47 -8.48 18.33
C GLY A 314 29.43 -9.98 18.12
N ARG A 315 30.36 -10.47 17.30
CA ARG A 315 30.79 -11.87 17.31
C ARG A 315 32.07 -11.96 18.11
#